data_AF-A0A969QIG7-F1
#
_entry.id   AF-A0A969QIG7-F1
#
_cell.length_a   1.000
_cell.length_b   1.000
_cell.length_c   1.000
_cell.angle_alpha   90.00
_cell.angle_beta   90.00
_cell.angle_gamma   90.00
#
_symmetry.space_group_name_H-M   'P 1'
#
loop_
_entity.id
_entity.type
_entity.pdbx_description
1 polymer ?
#
loop_
_entity_poly.entity_id
_entity_poly.type
_entity_poly.pdbx_seq_one_letter_code
_entity_poly.pdbx_strand_id
1 'polypeptide(L)' 'MPIRNRDRFPDVDFLANAEIRAIGEVEGITLVLVGKEQGSDAPVVARAYTDNFTSEDLHAVPLYELMAHTFGSINILEKL' A
#
# COMPACT_ATOMS: atom_id res chain seq x y z
N MET A 1 -11.08 -2.42 -9.28
CA MET A 1 -10.19 -2.05 -8.16
C MET A 1 -9.26 -0.94 -8.62
N PRO A 2 -8.93 0.06 -7.79
CA PRO A 2 -8.11 1.22 -8.17
C PRO A 2 -6.63 0.90 -8.43
N ILE A 3 -6.16 -0.32 -8.10
CA ILE A 3 -4.75 -0.69 -8.24
C ILE A 3 -4.39 -0.98 -9.69
N ARG A 4 -3.43 -0.26 -10.25
CA ARG A 4 -3.08 -0.31 -11.68
C ARG A 4 -2.08 -1.39 -12.07
N ASN A 5 -1.16 -1.73 -11.19
CA ASN A 5 -0.03 -2.62 -11.46
C ASN A 5 -0.19 -4.01 -10.84
N ARG A 6 -1.42 -4.50 -10.69
CA ARG A 6 -1.72 -5.78 -10.04
C ARG A 6 -1.10 -6.98 -10.74
N ASP A 7 -1.04 -6.91 -12.06
CA ASP A 7 -0.43 -7.88 -12.95
C ASP A 7 1.08 -8.10 -12.68
N ARG A 8 1.75 -7.14 -12.04
CA ARG A 8 3.14 -7.27 -11.61
C ARG A 8 3.32 -8.04 -10.31
N PHE A 9 2.22 -8.35 -9.62
CA PHE A 9 2.20 -9.01 -8.31
C PHE A 9 1.23 -10.20 -8.33
N PRO A 10 1.57 -11.29 -9.04
CA PRO A 10 0.70 -12.47 -9.13
C PRO A 10 0.50 -13.17 -7.79
N ASP A 11 1.46 -13.06 -6.88
CA ASP A 11 1.46 -13.71 -5.57
C ASP A 11 0.98 -12.77 -4.45
N VAL A 12 0.09 -11.83 -4.76
CA VAL A 12 -0.48 -10.89 -3.78
C VAL A 12 -2.00 -11.05 -3.68
N ASP A 13 -2.44 -11.28 -2.44
CA ASP A 13 -3.85 -11.24 -2.06
C ASP A 13 -4.26 -9.79 -1.83
N PHE A 14 -4.78 -9.19 -2.91
CA PHE A 14 -5.28 -7.82 -2.90
C PHE A 14 -6.62 -7.71 -2.14
N LEU A 15 -6.69 -6.72 -1.24
CA LEU A 15 -7.88 -6.42 -0.44
C LEU A 15 -9.04 -5.90 -1.29
N ALA A 16 -10.29 -6.13 -0.88
CA ALA A 16 -11.42 -5.48 -1.54
C ALA A 16 -11.38 -3.96 -1.33
N ASN A 17 -12.00 -3.19 -2.24
CA ASN A 17 -12.04 -1.72 -2.15
C ASN A 17 -12.48 -1.19 -0.77
N ALA A 18 -13.44 -1.86 -0.12
CA ALA A 18 -13.98 -1.48 1.18
C ALA A 18 -13.02 -1.79 2.36
N GLU A 19 -11.99 -2.59 2.12
CA GLU A 19 -11.01 -3.00 3.13
C GLU A 19 -9.69 -2.22 3.02
N ILE A 20 -9.49 -1.49 1.91
CA ILE A 20 -8.37 -0.55 1.74
C ILE A 20 -8.50 0.56 2.78
N ARG A 21 -7.42 0.77 3.53
CA ARG A 21 -7.39 1.77 4.62
C ARG A 21 -6.02 2.43 4.73
N ALA A 22 -6.01 3.65 5.25
CA ALA A 22 -4.78 4.34 5.60
C ALA A 22 -4.10 3.65 6.80
N ILE A 23 -2.79 3.43 6.68
CA ILE A 23 -1.98 2.76 7.71
C ILE A 23 -0.83 3.63 8.20
N GLY A 24 -0.65 4.81 7.60
CA GLY A 24 0.46 5.69 7.92
C GLY A 24 0.74 6.70 6.82
N GLU A 25 1.97 7.17 6.79
CA GLU A 25 2.48 8.11 5.80
C GLU A 25 3.96 7.86 5.48
N VAL A 26 4.36 8.26 4.28
CA VAL A 26 5.76 8.31 3.84
C VAL A 26 6.03 9.69 3.28
N GLU A 27 6.96 10.43 3.89
CA GLU A 27 7.32 11.80 3.48
C GLU A 27 6.11 12.74 3.37
N GLY A 28 5.13 12.58 4.28
CA GLY A 28 3.89 13.36 4.30
C GLY A 28 2.83 12.91 3.29
N ILE A 29 3.06 11.83 2.54
CA ILE A 29 2.09 11.22 1.63
C ILE A 29 1.41 10.07 2.35
N THR A 30 0.07 10.04 2.35
CA THR A 30 -0.70 8.95 2.96
C THR A 30 -0.32 7.61 2.36
N LEU A 31 -0.11 6.63 3.23
CA LEU A 31 0.15 5.25 2.87
C LEU A 31 -1.07 4.40 3.19
N VAL A 32 -1.57 3.67 2.19
CA VAL A 32 -2.73 2.79 2.32
C VAL A 32 -2.34 1.33 2.16
N LEU A 33 -2.95 0.45 2.95
CA LEU A 33 -2.80 -1.00 2.80
C LEU A 33 -3.72 -1.48 1.68
N VAL A 34 -3.14 -2.20 0.72
CA VAL A 34 -3.87 -2.65 -0.48
C VAL A 34 -3.85 -4.16 -0.70
N GLY A 35 -3.02 -4.89 0.04
CA GLY A 35 -2.91 -6.34 -0.08
C GLY A 35 -1.87 -6.92 0.88
N LYS A 36 -1.70 -8.24 0.78
CA LYS A 36 -0.62 -8.99 1.45
C LYS A 36 -0.02 -10.00 0.47
N GLU A 37 1.28 -10.22 0.56
CA GLU A 37 1.94 -11.29 -0.18
C GLU A 37 1.50 -12.67 0.31
N GLN A 38 1.27 -13.59 -0.62
CA GLN A 38 0.93 -14.97 -0.33
C GLN A 38 2.12 -15.68 0.35
N GLY A 39 1.84 -16.35 1.47
CA GLY A 39 2.82 -17.16 2.21
C GLY A 39 3.69 -16.38 3.20
N SER A 40 4.02 -15.11 2.94
CA SER A 40 4.76 -14.26 3.88
C SER A 40 3.87 -13.35 4.72
N ASP A 41 2.63 -13.12 4.29
CA ASP A 41 1.71 -12.10 4.82
C ASP A 41 2.31 -10.68 4.83
N ALA A 42 3.38 -10.44 4.06
CA ALA A 42 4.07 -9.16 4.01
C ALA A 42 3.12 -8.08 3.46
N PRO A 43 3.01 -6.91 4.10
CA PRO A 43 2.09 -5.86 3.66
C PRO A 43 2.46 -5.31 2.28
N VAL A 44 1.46 -5.20 1.42
CA VAL A 44 1.56 -4.48 0.13
C VAL A 44 0.76 -3.19 0.25
N VAL A 45 1.41 -2.08 -0.07
CA VAL A 45 0.93 -0.72 0.20
C VAL A 45 0.87 0.11 -1.07
N ALA A 46 0.16 1.23 -1.03
CA ALA A 46 0.20 2.25 -2.07
C ALA A 46 0.27 3.64 -1.44
N ARG A 47 0.88 4.58 -2.16
CA ARG A 47 0.77 6.01 -1.83
C ARG A 47 -0.57 6.53 -2.33
N ALA A 48 -1.26 7.30 -1.51
CA ALA A 48 -2.48 8.01 -1.84
C ALA A 48 -2.22 9.52 -1.77
N TYR A 49 -2.54 10.23 -2.84
CA TYR A 49 -2.37 11.67 -2.95
C TYR A 49 -3.66 12.45 -2.65
N THR A 50 -4.77 11.74 -2.49
CA THR A 50 -6.09 12.30 -2.18
C THR A 50 -6.70 11.65 -0.94
N ASP A 51 -7.56 12.39 -0.25
CA ASP A 51 -8.32 11.87 0.89
C ASP A 51 -9.32 10.77 0.48
N ASN A 52 -9.68 10.73 -0.81
CA ASN A 52 -10.56 9.71 -1.38
C ASN A 52 -9.78 8.74 -2.28
N PHE A 53 -8.87 7.98 -1.67
CA PHE A 53 -8.00 7.00 -2.33
C PHE A 53 -8.74 5.87 -3.06
N THR A 54 -10.04 5.68 -2.82
CA THR A 54 -10.86 4.70 -3.57
C THR A 54 -11.17 5.15 -5.01
N SER A 55 -11.02 6.45 -5.29
CA SER A 55 -11.25 7.08 -6.59
C SER A 55 -9.97 7.40 -7.38
N GLU A 56 -8.81 7.10 -6.78
CA GLU A 56 -7.49 7.38 -7.31
C GLU A 56 -6.87 6.11 -7.93
N ASP A 57 -5.93 6.30 -8.86
CA ASP A 57 -5.12 5.20 -9.38
C ASP A 57 -3.99 4.87 -8.39
N LEU A 58 -4.14 3.73 -7.69
CA LEU A 58 -3.17 3.28 -6.70
C LEU A 58 -2.08 2.40 -7.34
N HIS A 59 -0.85 2.58 -6.89
CA HIS A 59 0.30 1.78 -7.30
C HIS A 59 0.80 0.94 -6.12
N ALA A 60 0.60 -0.37 -6.21
CA ALA A 60 1.02 -1.33 -5.20
C ALA A 60 2.54 -1.48 -5.18
N VAL A 61 3.12 -1.52 -3.97
CA VAL A 61 4.53 -1.76 -3.68
C VAL A 61 4.61 -2.54 -2.37
N PRO A 62 5.45 -3.60 -2.25
CA PRO A 62 5.68 -4.24 -0.96
C PRO A 62 6.26 -3.25 0.05
N LEU A 63 5.75 -3.24 1.29
CA LEU A 63 6.16 -2.26 2.29
C LEU A 63 7.66 -2.34 2.59
N TYR A 64 8.24 -3.54 2.61
CA TYR A 64 9.66 -3.70 2.86
C TYR A 64 10.53 -3.09 1.74
N GLU A 65 10.07 -3.13 0.48
CA GLU A 65 10.76 -2.45 -0.64
C GLU A 65 10.64 -0.94 -0.50
N LEU A 66 9.45 -0.45 -0.17
CA LEU A 66 9.23 0.98 0.10
C LEU A 66 10.18 1.47 1.20
N MET A 67 10.30 0.73 2.31
CA MET A 67 11.20 1.05 3.40
C MET A 67 12.67 0.98 3.00
N ALA A 68 13.07 -0.01 2.20
CA ALA A 68 14.45 -0.16 1.73
C ALA A 68 14.90 0.98 0.78
N HIS A 69 13.96 1.59 0.05
CA HIS A 69 14.23 2.62 -0.95
C HIS A 69 13.84 4.05 -0.53
N THR A 70 13.30 4.22 0.69
CA THR A 70 12.95 5.54 1.22
C THR A 70 14.01 6.01 2.20
N PHE A 71 14.58 7.18 1.95
CA PHE A 71 15.57 7.80 2.84
C PHE A 71 14.93 8.78 3.85
N GLY A 72 13.67 9.16 3.65
CA GLY A 72 12.89 10.04 4.53
C GLY A 72 12.10 9.30 5.62
N SER A 73 11.18 10.01 6.26
CA SER A 73 10.37 9.47 7.35
C SER A 73 9.25 8.57 6.82
N ILE A 74 9.13 7.40 7.43
CA ILE A 74 7.97 6.52 7.29
C ILE A 74 7.34 6.39 8.67
N ASN A 75 6.08 6.81 8.80
CA ASN A 75 5.32 6.74 10.04
C ASN A 75 4.17 5.75 9.83
N ILE A 76 4.30 4.55 10.40
CA ILE A 76 3.22 3.55 10.38
C ILE A 76 2.43 3.66 11.69
N LEU A 77 1.12 3.86 11.56
CA LEU A 77 0.20 4.12 12.68
C LEU A 77 -0.54 2.84 13.14
N GLU A 78 -0.64 1.83 12.27
CA GLU A 78 -1.28 0.54 12.58
C GLU A 78 -0.27 -0.59 12.79
N LYS A 79 -0.66 -1.61 13.59
CA LYS A 79 0.00 -2.91 13.55
C LYS A 79 -0.46 -3.65 12.28
N LEU A 80 0.49 -3.94 11.39
CA LEU A 80 0.26 -4.57 10.07
C LEU A 80 0.27 -6.10 10.12
#